data_AF-A0A1F9DU18-F1
#
_entry.id   AF-A0A1F9DU18-F1
#
_cell.length_a   1.000
_cell.length_b   1.000
_cell.length_c   1.000
_cell.angle_alpha   90.00
_cell.angle_beta   90.00
_cell.angle_gamma   90.00
#
_symmetry.space_group_name_H-M   'P 1'
#
loop_
_entity.id
_entity.type
_entity.pdbx_description
1 polymer ?
#
loop_
_entity_poly.entity_id
_entity_poly.type
_entity_poly.pdbx_seq_one_letter_code
_entity_poly.pdbx_strand_id
1 'polypeptide(L)'
;MLKDEENSKYRSVIKNTLEFNPEVLKRFVNFMSNPDEETALFQFGKGDKYFGVCTMMVTMPGLPMFGHGQIEGFAEKYGMEYRYAKWDERPDWDFMRRHEREIFPLMKRRHLFAEVRDFLLYDFFAPEGYVNEDVFAYSNCTGDERALVIYHNKYASARGWVRTSAAYSVKAGEGDKRRLTQKTLGEGLGLTPEGAYFTIFRDHVTGLQYIRSSKELCEKGLYVELGAYNYHVFIDFREVRDNQWQQYAQIANYLNGRGAPSVEDVFKEILLQPVQHTFKELINANIFRRLIEARVLQADVKPDQTIMEEIEQKMVNLFLEAKKFSGGSEEEGALAKEVRQKLEVVLRLPAISSRFPWGDAKDVTKEKLTEHPITWWTILSWLFVHALGKVVNQKDFPELSRSWIDEWRLGKTILDVMSDLGVEEEPARRSVTLIKLLTVYQSWSEEKKPSRVLDSILKDTDVQQFLQINRYNDILWFNREALDDLLWWLMVLAAVEISSDPQRPAHQGARDLEDCYGTIQRLKEAAKKSGYQVEKLLAALR
;
A
#
# COMPACT_ATOMS: atom_id res chain seq x y z
N MET A 1 10.33 33.65 -24.03
CA MET A 1 11.35 32.61 -23.70
C MET A 1 10.73 31.32 -23.21
N LEU A 2 10.29 31.18 -21.94
CA LEU A 2 9.73 29.91 -21.43
C LEU A 2 8.41 29.50 -22.13
N LYS A 3 7.56 30.48 -22.46
CA LYS A 3 6.35 30.28 -23.26
C LYS A 3 6.67 29.63 -24.61
N ASP A 4 7.62 30.22 -25.33
CA ASP A 4 8.00 29.84 -26.69
C ASP A 4 9.06 28.72 -26.74
N GLU A 5 9.37 28.11 -25.59
CA GLU A 5 10.35 27.02 -25.45
C GLU A 5 11.76 27.39 -25.96
N GLU A 6 12.11 28.68 -25.87
CA GLU A 6 13.47 29.18 -26.08
C GLU A 6 14.34 28.90 -24.84
N ASN A 7 14.35 27.64 -24.42
CA ASN A 7 14.93 27.20 -23.14
C ASN A 7 16.43 27.47 -23.08
N SER A 8 17.15 27.28 -24.18
CA SER A 8 18.57 27.59 -24.29
C SER A 8 18.86 29.07 -24.01
N LYS A 9 18.04 30.00 -24.50
CA LYS A 9 18.21 31.44 -24.24
C LYS A 9 18.00 31.76 -22.76
N TYR A 10 16.91 31.25 -22.17
CA TYR A 10 16.64 31.45 -20.74
C TYR A 10 17.78 30.89 -19.89
N ARG A 11 18.23 29.67 -20.20
CA ARG A 11 19.32 29.00 -19.50
C ARG A 11 20.65 29.76 -19.64
N SER A 12 20.96 30.32 -20.82
CA SER A 12 22.14 31.17 -21.01
C SER A 12 22.08 32.43 -20.12
N VAL A 13 20.92 33.07 -19.95
CA VAL A 13 20.78 34.23 -19.04
C VAL A 13 21.16 33.84 -17.61
N ILE A 14 20.66 32.70 -17.12
CA ILE A 14 20.97 32.23 -15.77
C ILE A 14 22.46 31.86 -15.65
N LYS A 15 23.02 31.07 -16.59
CA LYS A 15 24.45 30.68 -16.59
C LYS A 15 25.37 31.90 -16.59
N ASN A 16 25.15 32.85 -17.50
CA ASN A 16 25.94 34.08 -17.58
C ASN A 16 25.86 34.89 -16.27
N THR A 17 24.69 34.94 -15.65
CA THR A 17 24.50 35.63 -14.36
C THR A 17 25.31 34.96 -13.24
N LEU A 18 25.28 33.62 -13.16
CA LEU A 18 26.04 32.85 -12.18
C LEU A 18 27.56 32.96 -12.39
N GLU A 19 28.01 32.94 -13.64
CA GLU A 19 29.43 33.11 -13.99
C GLU A 19 29.93 34.53 -13.68
N PHE A 20 29.10 35.56 -13.90
CA PHE A 20 29.47 36.94 -13.58
C PHE A 20 29.39 37.24 -12.08
N ASN A 21 28.20 37.12 -11.49
CA ASN A 21 27.96 37.34 -10.06
C ASN A 21 26.61 36.76 -9.61
N PRO A 22 26.58 35.62 -8.88
CA PRO A 22 25.34 34.99 -8.43
C PRO A 22 24.42 35.89 -7.59
N GLU A 23 24.96 36.89 -6.88
CA GLU A 23 24.16 37.83 -6.08
C GLU A 23 23.18 38.67 -6.93
N VAL A 24 23.43 38.78 -8.23
CA VAL A 24 22.51 39.46 -9.17
C VAL A 24 21.19 38.67 -9.28
N LEU A 25 21.22 37.34 -9.19
CA LEU A 25 20.05 36.49 -9.35
C LEU A 25 18.99 36.74 -8.24
N LYS A 26 19.41 37.13 -7.03
CA LYS A 26 18.49 37.53 -5.94
C LYS A 26 17.63 38.75 -6.27
N ARG A 27 18.09 39.58 -7.21
CA ARG A 27 17.40 40.83 -7.59
C ARG A 27 16.41 40.60 -8.72
N PHE A 28 16.32 39.39 -9.25
CA PHE A 28 15.37 39.09 -10.31
C PHE A 28 13.96 39.11 -9.75
N VAL A 29 13.02 39.58 -10.57
CA VAL A 29 11.59 39.42 -10.33
C VAL A 29 11.12 38.32 -11.24
N ASN A 30 10.63 37.22 -10.67
CA ASN A 30 10.16 36.06 -11.39
C ASN A 30 8.64 36.19 -11.54
N PHE A 31 8.15 36.37 -12.77
CA PHE A 31 6.73 36.43 -13.09
C PHE A 31 6.44 35.63 -14.36
N MET A 32 5.22 35.11 -14.48
CA MET A 32 4.75 34.41 -15.69
C MET A 32 4.08 35.37 -16.69
N SER A 33 3.51 36.45 -16.19
CA SER A 33 2.90 37.52 -16.97
C SER A 33 2.96 38.82 -16.19
N ASN A 34 3.01 39.94 -16.90
CA ASN A 34 2.84 41.28 -16.34
C ASN A 34 1.60 41.95 -16.96
N PRO A 35 1.17 43.13 -16.48
CA PRO A 35 -0.01 43.84 -17.01
C PRO A 35 0.06 44.18 -18.51
N ASP A 36 1.25 44.24 -19.09
CA ASP A 36 1.46 44.59 -20.50
C ASP A 36 1.44 43.35 -21.42
N GLU A 37 1.50 42.14 -20.86
CA GLU A 37 1.51 40.86 -21.56
C GLU A 37 0.16 40.12 -21.49
N GLU A 38 -0.01 39.09 -22.32
CA GLU A 38 -1.13 38.16 -22.17
C GLU A 38 -1.10 37.47 -20.79
N THR A 39 -2.26 37.07 -20.28
CA THR A 39 -2.33 36.38 -18.98
C THR A 39 -1.52 35.08 -18.99
N ALA A 40 -1.03 34.66 -17.82
CA ALA A 40 -0.32 33.40 -17.67
C ALA A 40 -1.15 32.21 -18.20
N LEU A 41 -2.48 32.28 -18.08
CA LEU A 41 -3.41 31.31 -18.64
C LEU A 41 -3.29 31.21 -20.17
N PHE A 42 -3.34 32.33 -20.89
CA PHE A 42 -3.19 32.32 -22.35
C PHE A 42 -1.79 31.93 -22.79
N GLN A 43 -0.78 32.27 -22.01
CA GLN A 43 0.61 31.99 -22.34
C GLN A 43 0.99 30.51 -22.13
N PHE A 44 0.49 29.87 -21.07
CA PHE A 44 0.96 28.53 -20.64
C PHE A 44 -0.16 27.48 -20.50
N GLY A 45 -1.43 27.89 -20.62
CA GLY A 45 -2.59 27.03 -20.40
C GLY A 45 -2.86 26.75 -18.92
N LYS A 46 -3.62 25.67 -18.65
CA LYS A 46 -3.94 25.19 -17.28
C LYS A 46 -3.22 23.90 -16.88
N GLY A 47 -2.47 23.32 -17.82
CA GLY A 47 -1.84 22.02 -17.67
C GLY A 47 -0.44 22.07 -17.08
N ASP A 48 0.33 21.02 -17.33
CA ASP A 48 1.64 20.81 -16.69
C ASP A 48 2.68 21.87 -17.08
N LYS A 49 2.56 22.46 -18.28
CA LYS A 49 3.42 23.59 -18.68
C LYS A 49 3.28 24.79 -17.74
N TYR A 50 2.04 25.16 -17.42
CA TYR A 50 1.76 26.24 -16.47
C TYR A 50 2.38 25.93 -15.10
N PHE A 51 2.12 24.74 -14.55
CA PHE A 51 2.60 24.41 -13.21
C PHE A 51 4.11 24.18 -13.12
N GLY A 52 4.74 23.68 -14.19
CA GLY A 52 6.19 23.58 -14.26
C GLY A 52 6.88 24.95 -14.29
N VAL A 53 6.37 25.89 -15.08
CA VAL A 53 6.88 27.28 -15.09
C VAL A 53 6.58 27.99 -13.77
N CYS A 54 5.38 27.81 -13.20
CA CYS A 54 5.03 28.36 -11.90
C CYS A 54 5.91 27.79 -10.78
N THR A 55 6.27 26.51 -10.86
CA THR A 55 7.24 25.88 -9.96
C THR A 55 8.57 26.61 -10.06
N MET A 56 9.12 26.77 -11.28
CA MET A 56 10.36 27.54 -11.47
C MET A 56 10.28 28.96 -10.90
N MET A 57 9.15 29.65 -11.12
CA MET A 57 8.93 31.00 -10.63
C MET A 57 9.11 31.09 -9.11
N VAL A 58 8.58 30.11 -8.36
CA VAL A 58 8.60 30.11 -6.89
C VAL A 58 9.84 29.45 -6.28
N THR A 59 10.56 28.59 -7.02
CA THR A 59 11.75 27.87 -6.54
C THR A 59 13.08 28.41 -7.06
N MET A 60 13.09 29.34 -8.01
CA MET A 60 14.30 30.09 -8.38
C MET A 60 14.60 31.21 -7.37
N PRO A 61 15.88 31.59 -7.15
CA PRO A 61 16.21 32.80 -6.39
C PRO A 61 15.59 34.05 -7.05
N GLY A 62 15.29 35.08 -6.24
CA GLY A 62 14.58 36.28 -6.68
C GLY A 62 13.19 36.44 -6.05
N LEU A 63 12.42 37.43 -6.50
CA LEU A 63 11.08 37.70 -5.98
C LEU A 63 10.02 37.06 -6.90
N PRO A 64 9.31 35.99 -6.49
CA PRO A 64 8.16 35.50 -7.24
C PRO A 64 7.00 36.49 -7.15
N MET A 65 6.36 36.78 -8.29
CA MET A 65 5.23 37.68 -8.39
C MET A 65 4.12 37.02 -9.21
N PHE A 66 2.95 36.87 -8.59
CA PHE A 66 1.75 36.37 -9.25
C PHE A 66 0.97 37.55 -9.84
N GLY A 67 0.55 37.41 -11.11
CA GLY A 67 -0.36 38.36 -11.73
C GLY A 67 -1.76 38.29 -11.15
N HIS A 68 -2.54 39.35 -11.34
CA HIS A 68 -3.97 39.35 -10.99
C HIS A 68 -4.69 38.20 -11.73
N GLY A 69 -5.55 37.46 -11.03
CA GLY A 69 -6.33 36.37 -11.60
C GLY A 69 -5.52 35.11 -11.96
N GLN A 70 -4.20 35.12 -11.74
CA GLN A 70 -3.33 33.99 -12.10
C GLN A 70 -3.66 32.73 -11.27
N ILE A 71 -4.04 32.88 -10.00
CA ILE A 71 -4.39 31.75 -9.13
C ILE A 71 -5.79 31.24 -9.46
N GLU A 72 -6.73 32.16 -9.68
CA GLU A 72 -8.13 31.89 -10.00
C GLU A 72 -8.32 31.34 -11.42
N GLY A 73 -7.31 31.49 -12.29
CA GLY A 73 -7.35 31.04 -13.68
C GLY A 73 -8.16 31.98 -14.59
N PHE A 74 -8.09 33.28 -14.34
CA PHE A 74 -8.73 34.30 -15.17
C PHE A 74 -7.98 34.55 -16.48
N ALA A 75 -8.74 34.73 -17.54
CA ALA A 75 -8.28 34.98 -18.89
C ALA A 75 -8.21 36.47 -19.22
N GLU A 76 -9.04 37.31 -18.59
CA GLU A 76 -9.05 38.75 -18.85
C GLU A 76 -7.69 39.37 -18.49
N LYS A 77 -7.13 40.12 -19.44
CA LYS A 77 -5.90 40.89 -19.24
C LYS A 77 -6.24 42.21 -18.56
N TYR A 78 -5.54 42.52 -17.46
CA TYR A 78 -5.72 43.74 -16.69
C TYR A 78 -4.52 44.68 -16.84
N GLY A 79 -4.48 45.40 -17.96
CA GLY A 79 -3.50 46.46 -18.21
C GLY A 79 -3.82 47.76 -17.47
N MET A 80 -2.92 48.74 -17.55
CA MET A 80 -3.07 50.06 -16.90
C MET A 80 -4.31 50.85 -17.36
N GLU A 81 -4.89 50.46 -18.49
CA GLU A 81 -6.10 51.03 -19.09
C GLU A 81 -7.42 50.56 -18.43
N TYR A 82 -7.39 49.51 -17.60
CA TYR A 82 -8.58 48.94 -16.98
C TYR A 82 -8.92 49.63 -15.65
N ARG A 83 -10.19 50.00 -15.47
CA ARG A 83 -10.73 50.55 -14.20
C ARG A 83 -11.57 49.56 -13.40
N TYR A 84 -12.06 48.52 -14.06
CA TYR A 84 -12.89 47.44 -13.51
C TYR A 84 -12.87 46.26 -14.49
N ALA A 85 -13.14 45.04 -14.01
CA ALA A 85 -13.25 43.83 -14.84
C ALA A 85 -14.40 43.95 -15.85
N LYS A 86 -14.16 43.56 -17.09
CA LYS A 86 -15.18 43.54 -18.15
C LYS A 86 -15.83 42.17 -18.26
N TRP A 87 -15.16 41.11 -17.83
CA TRP A 87 -15.65 39.73 -17.92
C TRP A 87 -16.14 39.27 -16.53
N ASP A 88 -17.29 38.59 -16.48
CA ASP A 88 -17.76 37.90 -15.26
C ASP A 88 -17.12 36.51 -15.20
N GLU A 89 -15.82 36.47 -14.94
CA GLU A 89 -15.07 35.23 -14.82
C GLU A 89 -15.32 34.56 -13.46
N ARG A 90 -15.53 33.24 -13.47
CA ARG A 90 -15.66 32.45 -12.26
C ARG A 90 -14.33 31.76 -11.97
N PRO A 91 -13.88 31.72 -10.70
CA PRO A 91 -12.66 31.00 -10.34
C PRO A 91 -12.74 29.53 -10.74
N ASP A 92 -11.64 29.02 -11.31
CA ASP A 92 -11.48 27.61 -11.62
C ASP A 92 -11.00 26.87 -10.37
N TRP A 93 -11.95 26.23 -9.68
CA TRP A 93 -11.68 25.55 -8.41
C TRP A 93 -10.70 24.37 -8.53
N ASP A 94 -10.66 23.66 -9.66
CA ASP A 94 -9.69 22.56 -9.85
C ASP A 94 -8.28 23.10 -10.03
N PHE A 95 -8.16 24.20 -10.78
CA PHE A 95 -6.89 24.90 -10.97
C PHE A 95 -6.36 25.50 -9.65
N MET A 96 -7.24 26.10 -8.84
CA MET A 96 -6.90 26.59 -7.51
C MET A 96 -6.48 25.46 -6.56
N ARG A 97 -7.24 24.36 -6.52
CA ARG A 97 -6.87 23.17 -5.71
C ARG A 97 -5.49 22.64 -6.10
N ARG A 98 -5.13 22.67 -7.38
CA ARG A 98 -3.78 22.27 -7.83
C ARG A 98 -2.70 23.26 -7.37
N HIS A 99 -2.96 24.57 -7.34
CA HIS A 99 -2.05 25.55 -6.71
C HIS A 99 -1.85 25.27 -5.21
N GLU A 100 -2.94 25.00 -4.49
CA GLU A 100 -2.90 24.66 -3.07
C GLU A 100 -2.08 23.40 -2.79
N ARG A 101 -2.20 22.40 -3.67
CA ARG A 101 -1.44 21.14 -3.56
C ARG A 101 0.04 21.31 -3.91
N GLU A 102 0.35 21.97 -5.03
CA GLU A 102 1.68 21.91 -5.63
C GLU A 102 2.51 23.18 -5.40
N ILE A 103 1.93 24.37 -5.45
CA ILE A 103 2.68 25.64 -5.46
C ILE A 103 2.74 26.28 -4.07
N PHE A 104 1.63 26.38 -3.37
CA PHE A 104 1.57 27.07 -2.07
C PHE A 104 2.48 26.45 -1.00
N PRO A 105 2.67 25.11 -0.92
CA PRO A 105 3.62 24.54 0.02
C PRO A 105 5.07 24.94 -0.28
N LEU A 106 5.44 25.10 -1.55
CA LEU A 106 6.77 25.58 -1.95
C LEU A 106 6.95 27.05 -1.56
N MET A 107 5.91 27.88 -1.72
CA MET A 107 5.91 29.27 -1.24
C MET A 107 6.05 29.37 0.28
N LYS A 108 5.44 28.46 1.06
CA LYS A 108 5.64 28.40 2.51
C LYS A 108 7.07 28.01 2.90
N ARG A 109 7.80 27.35 2.00
CA ARG A 109 9.22 26.99 2.14
C ARG A 109 10.14 27.92 1.32
N ARG A 110 9.70 29.15 1.02
CA ARG A 110 10.44 30.10 0.17
C ARG A 110 11.88 30.32 0.64
N HIS A 111 12.13 30.26 1.96
CA HIS A 111 13.45 30.40 2.57
C HIS A 111 14.47 29.42 1.99
N LEU A 112 14.07 28.18 1.68
CA LEU A 112 14.92 27.14 1.10
C LEU A 112 15.39 27.47 -0.33
N PHE A 113 14.64 28.33 -1.03
CA PHE A 113 14.85 28.62 -2.45
C PHE A 113 15.35 30.04 -2.73
N ALA A 114 15.34 30.95 -1.75
CA ALA A 114 15.47 32.39 -2.01
C ALA A 114 16.92 32.85 -2.15
N GLU A 115 17.83 32.16 -1.46
CA GLU A 115 19.23 32.53 -1.41
C GLU A 115 20.02 31.96 -2.59
N VAL A 116 21.15 32.60 -2.91
CA VAL A 116 22.04 32.18 -4.01
C VAL A 116 23.35 31.57 -3.53
N ARG A 117 23.60 31.59 -2.20
CA ARG A 117 24.85 31.13 -1.60
C ARG A 117 25.13 29.67 -1.96
N ASP A 118 24.11 28.83 -1.86
CA ASP A 118 24.17 27.39 -2.09
C ASP A 118 23.33 26.97 -3.31
N PHE A 119 22.90 27.95 -4.12
CA PHE A 119 22.18 27.69 -5.36
C PHE A 119 23.13 27.16 -6.43
N LEU A 120 22.78 26.01 -7.01
CA LEU A 120 23.54 25.39 -8.09
C LEU A 120 22.60 25.04 -9.24
N LEU A 121 22.87 25.61 -10.41
CA LEU A 121 22.26 25.16 -11.68
C LEU A 121 23.10 23.99 -12.22
N TYR A 122 22.46 22.90 -12.63
CA TYR A 122 23.10 21.72 -13.20
C TYR A 122 22.88 21.60 -14.70
N ASP A 123 23.86 21.03 -15.40
CA ASP A 123 23.68 20.51 -16.76
C ASP A 123 22.99 19.14 -16.67
N PHE A 124 21.97 18.94 -17.52
CA PHE A 124 21.27 17.66 -17.66
C PHE A 124 21.83 16.91 -18.86
N PHE A 125 22.60 15.85 -18.61
CA PHE A 125 23.27 15.11 -19.66
C PHE A 125 22.39 13.99 -20.17
N ALA A 126 22.03 14.08 -21.45
CA ALA A 126 21.34 12.99 -22.14
C ALA A 126 22.29 11.79 -22.30
N PRO A 127 21.79 10.55 -22.40
CA PRO A 127 22.61 9.35 -22.62
C PRO A 127 23.54 9.45 -23.85
N GLU A 128 23.16 10.26 -24.83
CA GLU A 128 23.92 10.51 -26.05
C GLU A 128 25.11 11.48 -25.84
N GLY A 129 25.28 12.03 -24.63
CA GLY A 129 26.46 12.80 -24.22
C GLY A 129 26.35 14.31 -24.40
N TYR A 130 25.22 14.85 -24.85
CA TYR A 130 24.97 16.28 -24.95
C TYR A 130 24.17 16.81 -23.75
N VAL A 131 24.24 18.13 -23.51
CA VAL A 131 23.41 18.81 -22.51
C VAL A 131 22.04 19.09 -23.12
N ASN A 132 20.98 18.55 -22.52
CA ASN A 132 19.62 18.87 -22.93
C ASN A 132 19.21 20.20 -22.28
N GLU A 133 19.25 21.27 -23.08
CA GLU A 133 18.89 22.63 -22.64
C GLU A 133 17.38 22.79 -22.36
N ASP A 134 16.54 21.83 -22.77
CA ASP A 134 15.10 21.83 -22.47
C ASP A 134 14.79 21.35 -21.03
N VAL A 135 15.80 20.86 -20.30
CA VAL A 135 15.67 20.45 -18.89
C VAL A 135 16.41 21.42 -17.97
N PHE A 136 15.65 22.04 -17.06
CA PHE A 136 16.17 22.84 -15.97
C PHE A 136 16.35 21.97 -14.74
N ALA A 137 17.56 21.92 -14.19
CA ALA A 137 17.84 21.20 -12.95
C ALA A 137 18.66 22.09 -12.02
N TYR A 138 18.21 22.31 -10.80
CA TYR A 138 18.93 23.14 -9.82
C TYR A 138 18.64 22.73 -8.39
N SER A 139 19.63 22.92 -7.52
CA SER A 139 19.51 22.68 -6.09
C SER A 139 19.71 23.95 -5.29
N ASN A 140 19.20 23.93 -4.06
CA ASN A 140 19.48 24.95 -3.06
C ASN A 140 19.43 24.32 -1.67
N CYS A 141 20.12 24.94 -0.72
CA CYS A 141 20.20 24.48 0.66
C CYS A 141 20.01 25.64 1.64
N THR A 142 19.44 25.35 2.80
CA THR A 142 19.37 26.30 3.93
C THR A 142 19.49 25.52 5.23
N GLY A 143 20.61 25.68 5.94
CA GLY A 143 20.94 24.81 7.05
C GLY A 143 21.06 23.36 6.59
N ASP A 144 20.30 22.45 7.22
CA ASP A 144 20.24 21.04 6.85
C ASP A 144 19.15 20.71 5.81
N GLU A 145 18.31 21.68 5.46
CA GLU A 145 17.27 21.51 4.44
C GLU A 145 17.87 21.65 3.05
N ARG A 146 17.44 20.78 2.14
CA ARG A 146 17.96 20.68 0.77
C ARG A 146 16.80 20.49 -0.19
N ALA A 147 16.93 21.04 -1.39
CA ALA A 147 16.00 20.80 -2.48
C ALA A 147 16.73 20.57 -3.80
N LEU A 148 16.13 19.77 -4.68
CA LEU A 148 16.51 19.59 -6.08
C LEU A 148 15.25 19.69 -6.94
N VAL A 149 15.19 20.72 -7.77
CA VAL A 149 14.09 20.96 -8.71
C VAL A 149 14.55 20.57 -10.10
N ILE A 150 13.70 19.82 -10.81
CA ILE A 150 13.94 19.39 -12.18
C ILE A 150 12.67 19.66 -12.98
N TYR A 151 12.78 20.31 -14.13
CA TYR A 151 11.64 20.60 -15.00
C TYR A 151 12.02 20.47 -16.46
N HIS A 152 11.20 19.75 -17.23
CA HIS A 152 11.33 19.60 -18.67
C HIS A 152 10.36 20.53 -19.40
N ASN A 153 10.82 21.68 -19.92
CA ASN A 153 9.95 22.65 -20.60
C ASN A 153 9.82 22.36 -22.11
N LYS A 154 9.34 21.17 -22.47
CA LYS A 154 9.14 20.74 -23.86
C LYS A 154 7.98 19.76 -23.95
N TYR A 155 7.27 19.78 -25.07
CA TYR A 155 6.38 18.68 -25.45
C TYR A 155 7.17 17.51 -26.08
N ALA A 156 7.97 16.82 -25.26
CA ALA A 156 8.75 15.66 -25.66
C ALA A 156 9.02 14.76 -24.44
N SER A 157 9.70 13.63 -24.63
CA SER A 157 10.34 12.90 -23.53
C SER A 157 11.80 13.31 -23.39
N ALA A 158 12.30 13.32 -22.15
CA ALA A 158 13.70 13.52 -21.82
C ALA A 158 14.15 12.48 -20.80
N ARG A 159 15.40 12.03 -20.92
CA ARG A 159 16.03 11.17 -19.92
C ARG A 159 17.50 11.52 -19.83
N GLY A 160 18.10 11.32 -18.66
CA GLY A 160 19.48 11.74 -18.47
C GLY A 160 19.87 11.89 -17.01
N TRP A 161 21.05 12.47 -16.81
CA TRP A 161 21.71 12.57 -15.52
C TRP A 161 21.89 14.03 -15.09
N VAL A 162 21.48 14.31 -13.86
CA VAL A 162 21.88 15.53 -13.13
C VAL A 162 23.11 15.19 -12.31
N ARG A 163 24.28 15.72 -12.72
CA ARG A 163 25.56 15.32 -12.09
C ARG A 163 26.43 16.49 -11.69
N THR A 164 26.72 17.40 -12.61
CA THR A 164 27.70 18.48 -12.39
C THR A 164 27.04 19.83 -12.62
N SER A 165 27.32 20.78 -11.75
CA SER A 165 26.80 22.13 -11.87
C SER A 165 27.37 22.81 -13.12
N ALA A 166 26.61 23.73 -13.72
CA ALA A 166 27.18 24.78 -14.54
C ALA A 166 28.22 25.57 -13.73
N ALA A 167 29.12 26.27 -14.43
CA ALA A 167 30.10 27.13 -13.79
C ALA A 167 29.40 28.31 -13.08
N TYR A 168 29.91 28.66 -11.90
CA TYR A 168 29.47 29.85 -11.16
C TYR A 168 30.65 30.49 -10.45
N SER A 169 30.55 31.79 -10.18
CA SER A 169 31.65 32.55 -9.59
C SER A 169 31.58 32.64 -8.06
N VAL A 170 32.70 32.33 -7.42
CA VAL A 170 32.91 32.51 -5.98
C VAL A 170 34.00 33.56 -5.73
N LYS A 171 33.85 34.33 -4.65
CA LYS A 171 34.88 35.31 -4.22
C LYS A 171 36.17 34.57 -3.85
N ALA A 172 37.31 35.06 -4.35
CA ALA A 172 38.63 34.47 -4.13
C ALA A 172 39.55 35.46 -3.40
N GLY A 173 39.62 35.35 -2.06
CA GLY A 173 40.49 36.17 -1.22
C GLY A 173 39.91 37.56 -0.87
N GLU A 174 40.77 38.44 -0.35
CA GLU A 174 40.42 39.85 -0.09
C GLU A 174 40.48 40.67 -1.40
N GLY A 175 39.33 41.24 -1.78
CA GLY A 175 39.16 42.04 -3.01
C GLY A 175 38.02 41.52 -3.91
N ASP A 176 37.93 42.07 -5.12
CA ASP A 176 36.87 41.77 -6.10
C ASP A 176 37.22 40.63 -7.08
N LYS A 177 38.29 39.87 -6.79
CA LYS A 177 38.70 38.73 -7.60
C LYS A 177 37.71 37.58 -7.43
N ARG A 178 37.17 37.08 -8.54
CA ARG A 178 36.25 35.94 -8.58
C ARG A 178 36.88 34.79 -9.35
N ARG A 179 36.61 33.55 -8.92
CA ARG A 179 37.01 32.33 -9.63
C ARG A 179 35.77 31.54 -10.03
N LEU A 180 35.78 30.94 -11.22
CA LEU A 180 34.76 29.99 -11.63
C LEU A 180 35.01 28.64 -10.98
N THR A 181 33.95 27.99 -10.52
CA THR A 181 33.99 26.66 -9.93
C THR A 181 32.75 25.88 -10.33
N GLN A 182 32.81 24.57 -10.16
CA GLN A 182 31.71 23.63 -10.38
C GLN A 182 31.66 22.68 -9.20
N LYS A 183 30.48 22.16 -8.91
CA LYS A 183 30.25 21.13 -7.89
C LYS A 183 29.49 19.95 -8.48
N THR A 184 29.77 18.76 -7.98
CA THR A 184 28.94 17.58 -8.21
C THR A 184 27.61 17.70 -7.48
N LEU A 185 26.64 16.86 -7.84
CA LEU A 185 25.35 16.77 -7.17
C LEU A 185 25.54 16.40 -5.69
N GLY A 186 26.42 15.42 -5.40
CA GLY A 186 26.74 15.02 -4.04
C GLY A 186 27.30 16.16 -3.19
N GLU A 187 28.23 16.95 -3.73
CA GLU A 187 28.76 18.14 -3.04
C GLU A 187 27.71 19.23 -2.83
N GLY A 188 26.84 19.44 -3.83
CA GLY A 188 25.75 20.42 -3.74
C GLY A 188 24.69 20.05 -2.70
N LEU A 189 24.41 18.75 -2.58
CA LEU A 189 23.50 18.19 -1.58
C LEU A 189 24.22 17.77 -0.29
N GLY A 190 25.52 18.07 -0.13
CA GLY A 190 26.31 17.73 1.06
C GLY A 190 26.21 16.27 1.51
N LEU A 191 26.24 15.33 0.56
CA LEU A 191 26.08 13.89 0.81
C LEU A 191 27.41 13.20 1.14
N THR A 192 27.35 12.13 1.92
CA THR A 192 28.51 11.33 2.32
C THR A 192 28.86 10.31 1.21
N PRO A 193 30.06 10.35 0.60
CA PRO A 193 30.44 9.50 -0.53
C PRO A 193 30.87 8.08 -0.10
N GLU A 194 30.14 7.47 0.82
CA GLU A 194 30.46 6.15 1.39
C GLU A 194 29.36 5.13 1.07
N GLY A 195 29.76 3.88 0.83
CA GLY A 195 28.82 2.81 0.40
C GLY A 195 27.79 2.40 1.46
N ALA A 196 28.03 2.72 2.73
CA ALA A 196 27.10 2.43 3.82
C ALA A 196 26.01 3.51 4.00
N TYR A 197 26.06 4.62 3.26
CA TYR A 197 25.10 5.71 3.37
C TYR A 197 24.09 5.69 2.23
N PHE A 198 22.84 5.92 2.60
CA PHE A 198 21.71 6.06 1.70
C PHE A 198 21.03 7.40 1.94
N THR A 199 20.58 8.02 0.86
CA THR A 199 19.82 9.27 0.91
C THR A 199 18.36 8.95 0.65
N ILE A 200 17.49 9.36 1.58
CA ILE A 200 16.04 9.33 1.43
C ILE A 200 15.56 10.76 1.16
N PHE A 201 14.68 10.92 0.19
CA PHE A 201 14.09 12.21 -0.17
C PHE A 201 12.69 12.01 -0.72
N ARG A 202 11.90 13.08 -0.79
CA ARG A 202 10.50 13.03 -1.24
C ARG A 202 10.30 13.94 -2.44
N ASP A 203 9.57 13.48 -3.44
CA ASP A 203 9.03 14.35 -4.48
C ASP A 203 7.75 15.02 -3.96
N HIS A 204 7.77 16.34 -3.87
CA HIS A 204 6.64 17.15 -3.42
C HIS A 204 5.40 16.97 -4.29
N VAL A 205 5.59 16.77 -5.60
CA VAL A 205 4.48 16.71 -6.58
C VAL A 205 3.71 15.40 -6.45
N THR A 206 4.42 14.27 -6.45
CA THR A 206 3.82 12.93 -6.37
C THR A 206 3.58 12.47 -4.93
N GLY A 207 4.27 13.08 -3.97
CA GLY A 207 4.28 12.67 -2.58
C GLY A 207 5.14 11.44 -2.29
N LEU A 208 5.72 10.80 -3.31
CA LEU A 208 6.52 9.57 -3.17
C LEU A 208 7.88 9.85 -2.56
N GLN A 209 8.33 8.94 -1.71
CA GLN A 209 9.68 8.87 -1.19
C GLN A 209 10.57 7.99 -2.08
N TYR A 210 11.83 8.37 -2.17
CA TYR A 210 12.86 7.68 -2.91
C TYR A 210 14.03 7.41 -1.98
N ILE A 211 14.71 6.31 -2.20
CA ILE A 211 15.97 5.97 -1.54
C ILE A 211 17.03 5.68 -2.61
N ARG A 212 18.24 6.21 -2.42
CA ARG A 212 19.40 6.02 -3.31
C ARG A 212 20.66 5.83 -2.49
N SER A 213 21.64 5.13 -3.04
CA SER A 213 22.99 5.10 -2.46
C SER A 213 23.59 6.51 -2.52
N SER A 214 24.06 7.03 -1.38
CA SER A 214 24.73 8.33 -1.33
C SER A 214 26.00 8.32 -2.18
N LYS A 215 26.76 7.22 -2.14
CA LYS A 215 27.93 7.01 -3.01
C LYS A 215 27.59 7.14 -4.49
N GLU A 216 26.50 6.49 -4.94
CA GLU A 216 26.08 6.58 -6.34
C GLU A 216 25.68 7.99 -6.75
N LEU A 217 24.94 8.72 -5.90
CA LEU A 217 24.58 10.11 -6.15
C LEU A 217 25.82 11.01 -6.25
N CYS A 218 26.84 10.77 -5.43
CA CYS A 218 28.11 11.50 -5.49
C CYS A 218 28.91 11.18 -6.77
N GLU A 219 28.99 9.91 -7.17
CA GLU A 219 29.84 9.48 -8.29
C GLU A 219 29.18 9.70 -9.66
N LYS A 220 27.92 9.29 -9.80
CA LYS A 220 27.17 9.27 -11.07
C LYS A 220 26.14 10.41 -11.20
N GLY A 221 25.66 10.94 -10.08
CA GLY A 221 24.53 11.88 -10.07
C GLY A 221 23.18 11.17 -10.01
N LEU A 222 22.11 11.90 -10.29
CA LEU A 222 20.74 11.39 -10.29
C LEU A 222 20.24 11.17 -11.72
N TYR A 223 19.86 9.94 -12.05
CA TYR A 223 19.14 9.61 -13.29
C TYR A 223 17.65 9.92 -13.16
N VAL A 224 17.09 10.58 -14.17
CA VAL A 224 15.67 10.97 -14.22
C VAL A 224 15.10 10.77 -15.62
N GLU A 225 13.85 10.35 -15.70
CA GLU A 225 13.05 10.28 -16.92
C GLU A 225 11.83 11.20 -16.78
N LEU A 226 11.59 12.04 -17.80
CA LEU A 226 10.60 13.11 -17.79
C LEU A 226 9.76 13.01 -19.05
N GLY A 227 8.43 13.03 -18.88
CA GLY A 227 7.49 13.26 -19.98
C GLY A 227 7.41 14.73 -20.38
N ALA A 228 6.43 15.05 -21.23
CA ALA A 228 6.17 16.41 -21.68
C ALA A 228 5.77 17.28 -20.48
N TYR A 229 6.48 18.39 -20.27
CA TYR A 229 6.22 19.34 -19.18
C TYR A 229 6.27 18.76 -17.75
N ASN A 230 6.85 17.57 -17.56
CA ASN A 230 7.02 16.98 -16.24
C ASN A 230 8.06 17.74 -15.41
N TYR A 231 7.83 17.80 -14.10
CA TYR A 231 8.76 18.31 -13.12
C TYR A 231 8.77 17.44 -11.87
N HIS A 232 9.90 17.47 -11.17
CA HIS A 232 10.08 16.95 -9.83
C HIS A 232 10.58 18.05 -8.92
N VAL A 233 10.08 18.05 -7.69
CA VAL A 233 10.59 18.93 -6.62
C VAL A 233 10.97 18.04 -5.47
N PHE A 234 12.20 17.53 -5.52
CA PHE A 234 12.75 16.69 -4.47
C PHE A 234 13.14 17.56 -3.28
N ILE A 235 12.61 17.23 -2.10
CA ILE A 235 12.82 17.92 -0.83
C ILE A 235 12.98 16.90 0.30
N ASP A 236 13.17 17.37 1.53
CA ASP A 236 13.27 16.54 2.73
C ASP A 236 14.38 15.48 2.63
N PHE A 237 15.52 15.87 2.04
CA PHE A 237 16.71 15.01 1.95
C PHE A 237 17.23 14.69 3.35
N ARG A 238 17.40 13.40 3.63
CA ARG A 238 18.05 12.90 4.84
C ARG A 238 18.98 11.74 4.50
N GLU A 239 20.17 11.75 5.08
CA GLU A 239 21.07 10.60 5.01
C GLU A 239 20.84 9.65 6.17
N VAL A 240 20.82 8.37 5.84
CA VAL A 240 20.75 7.26 6.80
C VAL A 240 21.92 6.33 6.55
N ARG A 241 22.51 5.83 7.64
CA ARG A 241 23.55 4.82 7.58
C ARG A 241 22.93 3.44 7.71
N ASP A 242 23.36 2.53 6.85
CA ASP A 242 22.91 1.16 6.89
C ASP A 242 23.45 0.39 8.10
N ASN A 243 22.67 -0.58 8.54
CA ASN A 243 23.00 -1.42 9.69
C ASN A 243 23.63 -2.75 9.21
N GLN A 244 23.98 -3.62 10.17
CA GLN A 244 24.58 -4.92 9.87
C GLN A 244 23.69 -5.85 9.02
N TRP A 245 22.38 -5.59 8.97
CA TRP A 245 21.41 -6.35 8.17
C TRP A 245 21.18 -5.76 6.77
N GLN A 246 21.89 -4.68 6.42
CA GLN A 246 21.80 -4.03 5.10
C GLN A 246 20.37 -3.65 4.71
N GLN A 247 19.57 -3.21 5.68
CA GLN A 247 18.15 -2.89 5.50
C GLN A 247 17.94 -1.88 4.36
N TYR A 248 18.69 -0.77 4.36
CA TYR A 248 18.50 0.28 3.37
C TYR A 248 19.00 -0.13 1.99
N ALA A 249 20.07 -0.92 1.90
CA ALA A 249 20.53 -1.49 0.64
C ALA A 249 19.49 -2.42 0.02
N GLN A 250 18.84 -3.28 0.82
CA GLN A 250 17.77 -4.15 0.33
C GLN A 250 16.59 -3.35 -0.21
N ILE A 251 16.16 -2.29 0.50
CA ILE A 251 15.06 -1.42 0.05
C ILE A 251 15.44 -0.69 -1.25
N ALA A 252 16.64 -0.13 -1.34
CA ALA A 252 17.11 0.56 -2.53
C ALA A 252 17.17 -0.35 -3.75
N ASN A 253 17.67 -1.58 -3.58
CA ASN A 253 17.71 -2.59 -4.63
C ASN A 253 16.29 -3.05 -5.04
N TYR A 254 15.40 -3.25 -4.07
CA TYR A 254 14.01 -3.67 -4.34
C TYR A 254 13.22 -2.60 -5.11
N LEU A 255 13.36 -1.34 -4.72
CA LEU A 255 12.70 -0.24 -5.41
C LEU A 255 13.33 0.03 -6.78
N ASN A 256 14.64 -0.21 -6.93
CA ASN A 256 15.40 -0.07 -8.17
C ASN A 256 15.09 1.25 -8.90
N GLY A 257 15.17 2.36 -8.17
CA GLY A 257 14.86 3.68 -8.72
C GLY A 257 13.41 4.14 -8.55
N ARG A 258 12.45 3.24 -8.30
CA ARG A 258 11.04 3.62 -8.13
C ARG A 258 10.79 4.35 -6.81
N GLY A 259 9.77 5.22 -6.81
CA GLY A 259 9.29 5.87 -5.60
C GLY A 259 8.26 5.00 -4.86
N ALA A 260 8.13 5.17 -3.55
CA ALA A 260 7.15 4.50 -2.71
C ALA A 260 6.48 5.50 -1.76
N PRO A 261 5.22 5.28 -1.32
CA PRO A 261 4.56 6.18 -0.36
C PRO A 261 5.32 6.33 0.97
N SER A 262 5.95 5.25 1.45
CA SER A 262 6.85 5.24 2.62
C SER A 262 7.98 4.24 2.38
N VAL A 263 9.23 4.68 2.61
CA VAL A 263 10.41 3.79 2.56
C VAL A 263 10.37 2.77 3.71
N GLU A 264 9.83 3.15 4.87
CA GLU A 264 9.71 2.28 6.04
C GLU A 264 8.76 1.10 5.81
N ASP A 265 7.61 1.34 5.16
CA ASP A 265 6.65 0.27 4.88
C ASP A 265 7.14 -0.71 3.79
N VAL A 266 7.99 -0.25 2.87
CA VAL A 266 8.61 -1.14 1.86
C VAL A 266 9.46 -2.22 2.52
N PHE A 267 10.12 -1.92 3.64
CA PHE A 267 10.89 -2.95 4.34
C PHE A 267 10.02 -4.08 4.86
N LYS A 268 8.85 -3.76 5.42
CA LYS A 268 7.87 -4.78 5.84
C LYS A 268 7.44 -5.61 4.65
N GLU A 269 7.19 -5.00 3.49
CA GLU A 269 6.83 -5.72 2.27
C GLU A 269 7.93 -6.69 1.83
N ILE A 270 9.19 -6.27 1.87
CA ILE A 270 10.36 -7.13 1.55
C ILE A 270 10.41 -8.32 2.51
N LEU A 271 10.30 -8.07 3.82
CA LEU A 271 10.37 -9.14 4.82
C LEU A 271 9.20 -10.12 4.72
N LEU A 272 8.03 -9.67 4.28
CA LEU A 272 6.86 -10.53 4.10
C LEU A 272 6.92 -11.38 2.82
N GLN A 273 7.79 -11.04 1.85
CA GLN A 273 7.81 -11.75 0.56
C GLN A 273 8.01 -13.26 0.66
N PRO A 274 8.93 -13.80 1.49
CA PRO A 274 9.12 -15.26 1.59
C PRO A 274 7.85 -15.98 2.09
N VAL A 275 7.19 -15.43 3.11
CA VAL A 275 5.92 -15.96 3.64
C VAL A 275 4.80 -15.84 2.61
N GLN A 276 4.69 -14.69 1.94
CA GLN A 276 3.68 -14.47 0.91
C GLN A 276 3.90 -15.37 -0.31
N HIS A 277 5.15 -15.65 -0.69
CA HIS A 277 5.47 -16.53 -1.80
C HIS A 277 5.05 -17.97 -1.51
N THR A 278 5.46 -18.51 -0.36
CA THR A 278 5.06 -19.85 0.08
C THR A 278 3.54 -19.96 0.27
N PHE A 279 2.88 -18.91 0.76
CA PHE A 279 1.43 -18.86 0.85
C PHE A 279 0.74 -18.86 -0.52
N LYS A 280 1.26 -18.13 -1.52
CA LYS A 280 0.73 -18.12 -2.91
C LYS A 280 0.89 -19.47 -3.60
N GLU A 281 1.84 -20.31 -3.20
CA GLU A 281 1.91 -21.68 -3.69
C GLU A 281 0.75 -22.56 -3.22
N LEU A 282 0.12 -22.22 -2.08
CA LEU A 282 -1.05 -22.91 -1.51
C LEU A 282 -2.36 -22.27 -1.98
N ILE A 283 -2.43 -20.93 -1.97
CA ILE A 283 -3.61 -20.15 -2.37
C ILE A 283 -3.42 -19.70 -3.81
N ASN A 284 -3.89 -20.52 -4.75
CA ASN A 284 -4.00 -20.17 -6.16
C ASN A 284 -5.10 -21.01 -6.83
N ALA A 285 -5.54 -20.53 -8.00
CA ALA A 285 -6.62 -21.15 -8.76
C ALA A 285 -6.37 -22.63 -9.10
N ASN A 286 -5.11 -23.02 -9.38
CA ASN A 286 -4.78 -24.38 -9.75
C ASN A 286 -4.91 -25.35 -8.57
N ILE A 287 -4.33 -25.01 -7.40
CA ILE A 287 -4.45 -25.82 -6.19
C ILE A 287 -5.91 -25.95 -5.76
N PHE A 288 -6.67 -24.85 -5.78
CA PHE A 288 -8.09 -24.90 -5.42
C PHE A 288 -8.90 -25.81 -6.35
N ARG A 289 -8.71 -25.73 -7.67
CA ARG A 289 -9.39 -26.64 -8.61
C ARG A 289 -9.03 -28.10 -8.35
N ARG A 290 -7.74 -28.42 -8.21
CA ARG A 290 -7.27 -29.78 -7.94
C ARG A 290 -7.80 -30.34 -6.62
N LEU A 291 -7.84 -29.54 -5.56
CA LEU A 291 -8.41 -29.95 -4.27
C LEU A 291 -9.93 -30.17 -4.34
N ILE A 292 -10.64 -29.33 -5.09
CA ILE A 292 -12.09 -29.49 -5.34
C ILE A 292 -12.37 -30.74 -6.20
N GLU A 293 -11.51 -31.07 -7.16
CA GLU A 293 -11.60 -32.29 -7.96
C GLU A 293 -11.27 -33.55 -7.13
N ALA A 294 -10.35 -33.44 -6.17
CA ALA A 294 -9.97 -34.51 -5.24
C ALA A 294 -11.00 -34.79 -4.13
N ARG A 295 -12.16 -34.12 -4.15
CA ARG A 295 -13.24 -34.33 -3.18
C ARG A 295 -13.74 -35.77 -3.23
N VAL A 296 -13.90 -36.35 -2.05
CA VAL A 296 -14.45 -37.69 -1.88
C VAL A 296 -15.96 -37.58 -1.75
N LEU A 297 -16.68 -38.14 -2.73
CA LEU A 297 -18.15 -38.19 -2.75
C LEU A 297 -18.71 -39.51 -2.18
N GLN A 298 -17.89 -40.55 -2.03
CA GLN A 298 -18.27 -41.87 -1.52
C GLN A 298 -17.42 -42.23 -0.30
N ALA A 299 -18.03 -42.74 0.76
CA ALA A 299 -17.39 -42.87 2.07
C ALA A 299 -16.19 -43.83 2.15
N ASP A 300 -16.07 -44.78 1.21
CA ASP A 300 -15.03 -45.81 1.21
C ASP A 300 -13.78 -45.42 0.40
N VAL A 301 -13.81 -44.27 -0.27
CA VAL A 301 -12.71 -43.76 -1.10
C VAL A 301 -11.81 -42.86 -0.26
N LYS A 302 -10.49 -43.08 -0.34
CA LYS A 302 -9.50 -42.20 0.28
C LYS A 302 -9.16 -41.03 -0.66
N PRO A 303 -8.89 -39.82 -0.13
CA PRO A 303 -8.32 -38.75 -0.94
C PRO A 303 -7.00 -39.17 -1.58
N ASP A 304 -6.72 -38.62 -2.77
CA ASP A 304 -5.46 -38.84 -3.48
C ASP A 304 -4.27 -38.48 -2.59
N GLN A 305 -3.38 -39.45 -2.33
CA GLN A 305 -2.24 -39.23 -1.44
C GLN A 305 -1.22 -38.27 -2.05
N THR A 306 -1.14 -38.17 -3.39
CA THR A 306 -0.18 -37.31 -4.09
C THR A 306 -0.43 -35.85 -3.77
N ILE A 307 -1.68 -35.40 -3.85
CA ILE A 307 -2.04 -34.01 -3.52
C ILE A 307 -1.94 -33.75 -2.02
N MET A 308 -2.20 -34.75 -1.18
CA MET A 308 -2.07 -34.63 0.28
C MET A 308 -0.61 -34.41 0.70
N GLU A 309 0.33 -35.16 0.12
CA GLU A 309 1.77 -35.02 0.35
C GLU A 309 2.31 -33.69 -0.19
N GLU A 310 1.83 -33.26 -1.37
CA GLU A 310 2.18 -31.95 -1.94
C GLU A 310 1.76 -30.80 -1.01
N ILE A 311 0.52 -30.83 -0.49
CA ILE A 311 0.02 -29.79 0.42
C ILE A 311 0.74 -29.84 1.77
N GLU A 312 1.03 -31.02 2.31
CA GLU A 312 1.83 -31.16 3.55
C GLU A 312 3.20 -30.49 3.37
N GLN A 313 3.91 -30.78 2.25
CA GLN A 313 5.22 -30.18 1.99
C GLN A 313 5.16 -28.66 1.80
N LYS A 314 4.12 -28.15 1.13
CA LYS A 314 3.89 -26.70 0.99
C LYS A 314 3.58 -26.03 2.33
N MET A 315 2.83 -26.69 3.21
CA MET A 315 2.59 -26.22 4.57
C MET A 315 3.87 -26.21 5.41
N VAL A 316 4.74 -27.22 5.30
CA VAL A 316 6.07 -27.21 5.94
C VAL A 316 6.87 -25.97 5.52
N ASN A 317 6.90 -25.66 4.22
CA ASN A 317 7.60 -24.48 3.71
C ASN A 317 7.01 -23.18 4.25
N LEU A 318 5.68 -23.08 4.30
CA LEU A 318 4.99 -21.90 4.87
C LEU A 318 5.30 -21.73 6.36
N PHE A 319 5.24 -22.81 7.15
CA PHE A 319 5.57 -22.76 8.58
C PHE A 319 7.05 -22.42 8.82
N LEU A 320 7.96 -22.89 7.95
CA LEU A 320 9.39 -22.56 8.03
C LEU A 320 9.63 -21.06 7.82
N GLU A 321 9.04 -20.46 6.79
CA GLU A 321 9.17 -19.03 6.54
C GLU A 321 8.46 -18.20 7.61
N ALA A 322 7.26 -18.62 8.05
CA ALA A 322 6.56 -18.01 9.17
C ALA A 322 7.43 -18.01 10.44
N LYS A 323 8.11 -19.12 10.74
CA LYS A 323 9.01 -19.26 11.90
C LYS A 323 10.21 -18.34 11.83
N LYS A 324 10.87 -18.25 10.67
CA LYS A 324 11.99 -17.33 10.45
C LYS A 324 11.58 -15.88 10.67
N PHE A 325 10.38 -15.51 10.23
CA PHE A 325 9.86 -14.16 10.36
C PHE A 325 9.38 -13.83 11.78
N SER A 326 8.72 -14.77 12.45
CA SER A 326 8.08 -14.55 13.76
C SER A 326 8.93 -14.95 14.98
N GLY A 327 10.09 -15.58 14.77
CA GLY A 327 10.98 -16.05 15.85
C GLY A 327 10.45 -17.27 16.60
N GLY A 328 9.60 -18.09 15.97
CA GLY A 328 9.00 -19.27 16.59
C GLY A 328 9.98 -20.42 16.83
N SER A 329 9.57 -21.38 17.67
CA SER A 329 10.39 -22.54 18.04
C SER A 329 9.77 -23.90 17.68
N GLU A 330 8.49 -23.94 17.33
CA GLU A 330 7.77 -25.20 17.08
C GLU A 330 8.29 -25.96 15.84
N GLU A 331 8.06 -27.28 15.82
CA GLU A 331 8.43 -28.15 14.71
C GLU A 331 7.40 -28.06 13.57
N GLU A 332 7.86 -27.63 12.39
CA GLU A 332 7.03 -27.34 11.22
C GLU A 332 6.34 -28.58 10.67
N GLY A 333 7.03 -29.73 10.73
CA GLY A 333 6.51 -31.02 10.27
C GLY A 333 5.34 -31.54 11.10
N ALA A 334 5.32 -31.30 12.41
CA ALA A 334 4.21 -31.69 13.26
C ALA A 334 2.96 -30.85 12.95
N LEU A 335 3.13 -29.54 12.77
CA LEU A 335 2.04 -28.63 12.39
C LEU A 335 1.49 -28.95 11.00
N ALA A 336 2.35 -29.24 10.02
CA ALA A 336 1.93 -29.61 8.67
C ALA A 336 1.13 -30.92 8.65
N LYS A 337 1.49 -31.91 9.50
CA LYS A 337 0.72 -33.15 9.66
C LYS A 337 -0.66 -32.92 10.25
N GLU A 338 -0.80 -32.02 11.22
CA GLU A 338 -2.11 -31.61 11.76
C GLU A 338 -2.99 -31.01 10.66
N VAL A 339 -2.43 -30.10 9.85
CA VAL A 339 -3.14 -29.50 8.72
C VAL A 339 -3.53 -30.55 7.68
N ARG A 340 -2.66 -31.53 7.41
CA ARG A 340 -2.97 -32.67 6.53
C ARG A 340 -4.13 -33.52 7.07
N GLN A 341 -4.18 -33.79 8.37
CA GLN A 341 -5.30 -34.53 8.99
C GLN A 341 -6.63 -33.80 8.79
N LYS A 342 -6.64 -32.47 9.02
CA LYS A 342 -7.81 -31.63 8.75
C LYS A 342 -8.17 -31.59 7.27
N LEU A 343 -7.19 -31.52 6.37
CA LEU A 343 -7.41 -31.60 4.92
C LEU A 343 -8.14 -32.89 4.52
N GLU A 344 -7.74 -34.03 5.10
CA GLU A 344 -8.38 -35.32 4.81
C GLU A 344 -9.87 -35.30 5.16
N VAL A 345 -10.21 -34.71 6.31
CA VAL A 345 -11.60 -34.53 6.73
C VAL A 345 -12.34 -33.57 5.80
N VAL A 346 -11.73 -32.42 5.48
CA VAL A 346 -12.30 -31.41 4.58
C VAL A 346 -12.66 -32.03 3.22
N LEU A 347 -11.74 -32.78 2.60
CA LEU A 347 -11.98 -33.44 1.32
C LEU A 347 -13.07 -34.53 1.39
N ARG A 348 -13.30 -35.12 2.57
CA ARG A 348 -14.34 -36.12 2.80
C ARG A 348 -15.68 -35.55 3.22
N LEU A 349 -15.78 -34.26 3.55
CA LEU A 349 -17.01 -33.62 4.04
C LEU A 349 -18.25 -33.98 3.18
N PRO A 350 -18.21 -33.98 1.84
CA PRO A 350 -19.37 -34.39 1.04
C PRO A 350 -19.85 -35.82 1.34
N ALA A 351 -18.93 -36.78 1.41
CA ALA A 351 -19.24 -38.19 1.66
C ALA A 351 -19.71 -38.46 3.10
N ILE A 352 -19.11 -37.80 4.09
CA ILE A 352 -19.40 -38.04 5.51
C ILE A 352 -20.47 -37.08 6.07
N SER A 353 -20.89 -36.06 5.30
CA SER A 353 -21.94 -35.12 5.70
C SER A 353 -23.19 -35.83 6.19
N SER A 354 -23.61 -36.90 5.54
CA SER A 354 -24.78 -37.69 5.92
C SER A 354 -24.73 -38.30 7.32
N ARG A 355 -23.53 -38.45 7.90
CA ARG A 355 -23.29 -39.00 9.25
C ARG A 355 -23.36 -37.93 10.34
N PHE A 356 -23.31 -36.66 9.97
CA PHE A 356 -23.36 -35.56 10.93
C PHE A 356 -24.80 -35.11 11.19
N PRO A 357 -25.07 -34.64 12.42
CA PRO A 357 -26.37 -34.09 12.76
C PRO A 357 -26.52 -32.70 12.11
N TRP A 358 -27.05 -32.65 10.89
CA TRP A 358 -27.44 -31.39 10.23
C TRP A 358 -28.91 -31.03 10.44
N GLY A 359 -29.73 -32.02 10.82
CA GLY A 359 -31.20 -31.96 10.84
C GLY A 359 -31.78 -31.28 9.61
N ASP A 360 -32.58 -30.22 9.79
CA ASP A 360 -33.26 -29.50 8.70
C ASP A 360 -32.30 -28.87 7.67
N ALA A 361 -31.02 -28.68 8.01
CA ALA A 361 -30.03 -28.10 7.11
C ALA A 361 -29.32 -29.14 6.23
N LYS A 362 -29.73 -30.41 6.23
CA LYS A 362 -29.02 -31.50 5.54
C LYS A 362 -28.92 -31.27 4.02
N ASP A 363 -30.00 -30.90 3.36
CA ASP A 363 -30.02 -30.70 1.91
C ASP A 363 -29.22 -29.46 1.50
N VAL A 364 -29.41 -28.35 2.22
CA VAL A 364 -28.63 -27.11 2.04
C VAL A 364 -27.13 -27.36 2.27
N THR A 365 -26.79 -28.17 3.26
CA THR A 365 -25.38 -28.51 3.54
C THR A 365 -24.78 -29.35 2.43
N LYS A 366 -25.54 -30.33 1.92
CA LYS A 366 -25.12 -31.13 0.78
C LYS A 366 -24.86 -30.24 -0.43
N GLU A 367 -25.82 -29.37 -0.77
CA GLU A 367 -25.71 -28.40 -1.87
C GLU A 367 -24.49 -27.49 -1.70
N LYS A 368 -24.32 -26.84 -0.53
CA LYS A 368 -23.14 -26.00 -0.21
C LYS A 368 -21.81 -26.74 -0.36
N LEU A 369 -21.77 -28.03 -0.01
CA LEU A 369 -20.55 -28.86 -0.08
C LEU A 369 -20.32 -29.46 -1.48
N THR A 370 -21.33 -29.59 -2.34
CA THR A 370 -21.16 -30.16 -3.69
C THR A 370 -21.10 -29.11 -4.78
N GLU A 371 -21.96 -28.09 -4.72
CA GLU A 371 -22.28 -27.19 -5.84
C GLU A 371 -21.75 -25.76 -5.70
N HIS A 372 -21.32 -25.33 -4.51
CA HIS A 372 -20.84 -23.95 -4.28
C HIS A 372 -19.31 -23.86 -4.17
N PRO A 373 -18.57 -23.37 -5.19
CA PRO A 373 -17.11 -23.27 -5.16
C PRO A 373 -16.58 -22.33 -4.07
N ILE A 374 -17.30 -21.24 -3.78
CA ILE A 374 -16.89 -20.26 -2.76
C ILE A 374 -16.82 -20.87 -1.36
N THR A 375 -17.66 -21.86 -1.05
CA THR A 375 -17.58 -22.64 0.19
C THR A 375 -16.21 -23.33 0.28
N TRP A 376 -15.77 -23.95 -0.81
CA TRP A 376 -14.49 -24.65 -0.85
C TRP A 376 -13.31 -23.71 -0.77
N TRP A 377 -13.34 -22.60 -1.49
CA TRP A 377 -12.27 -21.60 -1.40
C TRP A 377 -12.19 -21.01 0.01
N THR A 378 -13.31 -20.83 0.70
CA THR A 378 -13.36 -20.34 2.08
C THR A 378 -12.76 -21.36 3.06
N ILE A 379 -13.20 -22.62 3.05
CA ILE A 379 -12.71 -23.64 4.00
C ILE A 379 -11.24 -24.01 3.75
N LEU A 380 -10.79 -24.06 2.49
CA LEU A 380 -9.39 -24.32 2.15
C LEU A 380 -8.50 -23.14 2.55
N SER A 381 -8.98 -21.90 2.35
CA SER A 381 -8.23 -20.72 2.81
C SER A 381 -8.11 -20.69 4.33
N TRP A 382 -9.19 -20.98 5.07
CA TRP A 382 -9.13 -21.13 6.52
C TRP A 382 -8.14 -22.22 6.94
N LEU A 383 -8.18 -23.38 6.30
CA LEU A 383 -7.29 -24.50 6.60
C LEU A 383 -5.81 -24.11 6.49
N PHE A 384 -5.42 -23.27 5.54
CA PHE A 384 -4.02 -22.86 5.37
C PHE A 384 -3.57 -21.73 6.30
N VAL A 385 -4.49 -21.07 7.02
CA VAL A 385 -4.15 -19.96 7.94
C VAL A 385 -4.42 -20.24 9.42
N HIS A 386 -5.36 -21.14 9.75
CA HIS A 386 -5.89 -21.29 11.11
C HIS A 386 -4.82 -21.60 12.18
N ALA A 387 -3.77 -22.33 11.78
CA ALA A 387 -2.72 -22.82 12.68
C ALA A 387 -1.40 -22.04 12.56
N LEU A 388 -1.31 -20.95 11.77
CA LEU A 388 -0.05 -20.23 11.58
C LEU A 388 0.56 -19.76 12.91
N GLY A 389 -0.24 -19.17 13.79
CA GLY A 389 0.20 -18.69 15.10
C GLY A 389 0.81 -19.78 15.99
N LYS A 390 0.52 -21.07 15.74
CA LYS A 390 1.08 -22.18 16.51
C LYS A 390 2.59 -22.20 16.44
N VAL A 391 3.20 -21.68 15.37
CA VAL A 391 4.65 -21.58 15.22
C VAL A 391 5.34 -20.86 16.39
N VAL A 392 4.63 -19.94 17.05
CA VAL A 392 5.15 -19.10 18.15
C VAL A 392 4.58 -19.47 19.51
N ASN A 393 3.27 -19.71 19.59
CA ASN A 393 2.58 -19.98 20.85
C ASN A 393 1.54 -21.08 20.60
N GLN A 394 1.48 -22.12 21.43
CA GLN A 394 0.47 -23.18 21.28
C GLN A 394 -0.88 -22.86 21.97
N LYS A 395 -0.96 -21.85 22.84
CA LYS A 395 -2.16 -21.54 23.64
C LYS A 395 -3.04 -20.47 23.02
N ASP A 396 -2.48 -19.29 22.75
CA ASP A 396 -3.22 -18.12 22.22
C ASP A 396 -2.98 -17.93 20.71
N PHE A 397 -2.78 -19.06 20.01
CA PHE A 397 -2.51 -19.05 18.58
C PHE A 397 -3.69 -18.61 17.70
N PRO A 398 -4.98 -18.81 18.05
CA PRO A 398 -6.08 -18.41 17.18
C PRO A 398 -6.09 -16.90 16.89
N GLU A 399 -5.90 -16.09 17.92
CA GLU A 399 -5.84 -14.62 17.82
C GLU A 399 -4.61 -14.18 17.00
N LEU A 400 -3.47 -14.85 17.20
CA LEU A 400 -2.23 -14.57 16.47
C LEU A 400 -2.35 -14.96 14.99
N SER A 401 -2.86 -16.16 14.69
CA SER A 401 -3.17 -16.60 13.33
C SER A 401 -4.11 -15.61 12.63
N ARG A 402 -5.13 -15.11 13.34
CA ARG A 402 -6.03 -14.10 12.79
C ARG A 402 -5.28 -12.81 12.49
N SER A 403 -4.49 -12.28 13.43
CA SER A 403 -3.78 -11.01 13.23
C SER A 403 -2.84 -11.07 12.02
N TRP A 404 -2.18 -12.20 11.81
CA TRP A 404 -1.31 -12.43 10.65
C TRP A 404 -2.04 -12.44 9.30
N ILE A 405 -3.35 -12.73 9.25
CA ILE A 405 -4.13 -12.59 8.01
C ILE A 405 -4.06 -11.14 7.50
N ASP A 406 -4.09 -10.16 8.40
CA ASP A 406 -4.01 -8.73 8.08
C ASP A 406 -2.57 -8.23 8.03
N GLU A 407 -1.78 -8.51 9.07
CA GLU A 407 -0.40 -8.03 9.19
C GLU A 407 0.50 -8.52 8.05
N TRP A 408 0.30 -9.78 7.61
CA TRP A 408 1.07 -10.36 6.52
C TRP A 408 0.38 -10.20 5.16
N ARG A 409 -0.75 -9.48 5.14
CA ARG A 409 -1.60 -9.23 3.95
C ARG A 409 -2.05 -10.53 3.24
N LEU A 410 -2.24 -11.61 3.99
CA LEU A 410 -2.75 -12.88 3.46
C LEU A 410 -4.20 -12.74 2.98
N GLY A 411 -5.00 -11.93 3.67
CA GLY A 411 -6.37 -11.61 3.28
C GLY A 411 -6.48 -11.00 1.89
N LYS A 412 -5.52 -10.14 1.50
CA LYS A 412 -5.44 -9.59 0.14
C LYS A 412 -5.15 -10.69 -0.90
N THR A 413 -4.22 -11.60 -0.60
CA THR A 413 -3.91 -12.72 -1.50
C THR A 413 -5.12 -13.63 -1.72
N ILE A 414 -5.88 -13.93 -0.67
CA ILE A 414 -7.13 -14.71 -0.76
C ILE A 414 -8.16 -13.98 -1.62
N LEU A 415 -8.35 -12.67 -1.39
CA LEU A 415 -9.26 -11.83 -2.15
C LEU A 415 -8.92 -11.79 -3.65
N ASP A 416 -7.63 -11.57 -3.97
CA ASP A 416 -7.13 -11.52 -5.35
C ASP A 416 -7.40 -12.85 -6.07
N VAL A 417 -7.11 -13.99 -5.42
CA VAL A 417 -7.35 -15.32 -6.00
C VAL A 417 -8.83 -15.65 -6.18
N MET A 418 -9.70 -15.26 -5.24
CA MET A 418 -11.15 -15.42 -5.41
C MET A 418 -11.67 -14.56 -6.56
N SER A 419 -11.14 -13.35 -6.73
CA SER A 419 -11.48 -12.45 -7.84
C SER A 419 -11.05 -13.04 -9.18
N ASP A 420 -9.83 -13.58 -9.27
CA ASP A 420 -9.31 -14.28 -10.46
C ASP A 420 -10.12 -15.54 -10.82
N LEU A 421 -10.77 -16.16 -9.83
CA LEU A 421 -11.68 -17.30 -9.99
C LEU A 421 -13.11 -16.88 -10.37
N GLY A 422 -13.38 -15.58 -10.51
CA GLY A 422 -14.66 -15.03 -10.96
C GLY A 422 -15.66 -14.72 -9.84
N VAL A 423 -15.23 -14.64 -8.58
CA VAL A 423 -16.09 -14.19 -7.47
C VAL A 423 -16.23 -12.68 -7.51
N GLU A 424 -17.46 -12.20 -7.33
CA GLU A 424 -17.71 -10.77 -7.14
C GLU A 424 -17.01 -10.25 -5.86
N GLU A 425 -16.65 -8.96 -5.87
CA GLU A 425 -15.84 -8.36 -4.82
C GLU A 425 -16.46 -8.47 -3.42
N GLU A 426 -17.77 -8.20 -3.28
CA GLU A 426 -18.47 -8.23 -1.99
C GLU A 426 -18.54 -9.64 -1.36
N PRO A 427 -18.97 -10.70 -2.08
CA PRO A 427 -18.86 -12.08 -1.59
C PRO A 427 -17.44 -12.50 -1.21
N ALA A 428 -16.43 -12.10 -1.99
CA ALA A 428 -15.04 -12.44 -1.70
C ALA A 428 -14.54 -11.74 -0.41
N ARG A 429 -14.86 -10.46 -0.22
CA ARG A 429 -14.58 -9.72 1.03
C ARG A 429 -15.29 -10.34 2.24
N ARG A 430 -16.55 -10.77 2.05
CA ARG A 430 -17.32 -11.47 3.09
C ARG A 430 -16.66 -12.80 3.46
N SER A 431 -16.15 -13.56 2.50
CA SER A 431 -15.39 -14.79 2.75
C SER A 431 -14.09 -14.54 3.52
N VAL A 432 -13.33 -13.49 3.21
CA VAL A 432 -12.12 -13.13 3.99
C VAL A 432 -12.47 -12.78 5.43
N THR A 433 -13.56 -12.04 5.65
CA THR A 433 -14.06 -11.74 7.01
C THR A 433 -14.41 -13.03 7.74
N LEU A 434 -15.15 -13.93 7.08
CA LEU A 434 -15.50 -15.23 7.65
C LEU A 434 -14.27 -16.07 8.00
N ILE A 435 -13.24 -16.13 7.15
CA ILE A 435 -11.99 -16.86 7.43
C ILE A 435 -11.32 -16.36 8.71
N LYS A 436 -11.35 -15.05 8.99
CA LYS A 436 -10.87 -14.48 10.25
C LYS A 436 -11.67 -14.99 11.44
N LEU A 437 -13.00 -14.99 11.32
CA LEU A 437 -13.90 -15.51 12.36
C LEU A 437 -13.66 -16.99 12.64
N LEU A 438 -13.56 -17.81 11.59
CA LEU A 438 -13.30 -19.25 11.73
C LEU A 438 -11.91 -19.53 12.32
N THR A 439 -10.95 -18.64 12.09
CA THR A 439 -9.63 -18.74 12.72
C THR A 439 -9.69 -18.46 14.23
N VAL A 440 -10.41 -17.41 14.67
CA VAL A 440 -10.54 -17.07 16.10
C VAL A 440 -11.37 -18.12 16.84
N TYR A 441 -12.51 -18.51 16.27
CA TYR A 441 -13.48 -19.39 16.93
C TYR A 441 -13.26 -20.88 16.61
N GLN A 442 -12.07 -21.29 16.18
CA GLN A 442 -11.77 -22.70 15.85
C GLN A 442 -12.04 -23.68 16.99
N SER A 443 -11.86 -23.26 18.24
CA SER A 443 -12.15 -24.07 19.44
C SER A 443 -13.52 -23.79 20.07
N TRP A 444 -14.48 -23.20 19.35
CA TRP A 444 -15.78 -22.81 19.94
C TRP A 444 -16.54 -23.99 20.57
N SER A 445 -16.34 -25.21 20.06
CA SER A 445 -16.99 -26.44 20.53
C SER A 445 -16.55 -26.88 21.93
N GLU A 446 -15.44 -26.34 22.46
CA GLU A 446 -14.98 -26.64 23.82
C GLU A 446 -15.88 -26.01 24.89
N GLU A 447 -16.53 -24.88 24.59
CA GLU A 447 -17.47 -24.23 25.51
C GLU A 447 -18.88 -24.81 25.31
N LYS A 448 -19.35 -25.53 26.34
CA LYS A 448 -20.63 -26.25 26.31
C LYS A 448 -21.84 -25.37 26.61
N LYS A 449 -21.64 -24.12 27.06
CA LYS A 449 -22.74 -23.18 27.38
C LYS A 449 -23.05 -22.29 26.17
N PRO A 450 -24.24 -22.41 25.55
CA PRO A 450 -24.61 -21.58 24.41
C PRO A 450 -24.53 -20.07 24.67
N SER A 451 -24.87 -19.64 25.90
CA SER A 451 -24.79 -18.23 26.30
C SER A 451 -23.37 -17.68 26.27
N ARG A 452 -22.38 -18.47 26.69
CA ARG A 452 -20.98 -18.04 26.68
C ARG A 452 -20.38 -18.02 25.27
N VAL A 453 -20.75 -19.00 24.45
CA VAL A 453 -20.40 -19.01 23.01
C VAL A 453 -20.94 -17.76 22.33
N LEU A 454 -22.20 -17.41 22.59
CA LEU A 454 -22.78 -16.21 21.99
C LEU A 454 -22.16 -14.92 22.55
N ASP A 455 -21.95 -14.84 23.86
CA ASP A 455 -21.34 -13.67 24.51
C ASP A 455 -19.91 -13.39 23.98
N SER A 456 -19.13 -14.44 23.69
CA SER A 456 -17.78 -14.28 23.12
C SER A 456 -17.84 -13.83 21.65
N ILE A 457 -18.79 -14.37 20.88
CA ILE A 457 -19.00 -14.05 19.46
C ILE A 457 -19.49 -12.60 19.28
N LEU A 458 -20.50 -12.16 20.04
CA LEU A 458 -21.09 -10.82 19.86
C LEU A 458 -20.21 -9.67 20.35
N LYS A 459 -19.20 -9.92 21.17
CA LYS A 459 -18.23 -8.90 21.61
C LYS A 459 -17.19 -8.56 20.53
N ASP A 460 -17.03 -9.42 19.53
CA ASP A 460 -16.06 -9.22 18.45
C ASP A 460 -16.64 -8.31 17.36
N THR A 461 -15.94 -7.22 17.06
CA THR A 461 -16.31 -6.25 16.04
C THR A 461 -16.42 -6.88 14.64
N ASP A 462 -15.55 -7.83 14.30
CA ASP A 462 -15.59 -8.51 12.99
C ASP A 462 -16.88 -9.33 12.85
N VAL A 463 -17.33 -9.95 13.93
CA VAL A 463 -18.61 -10.67 13.97
C VAL A 463 -19.76 -9.69 13.80
N GLN A 464 -19.75 -8.56 14.51
CA GLN A 464 -20.81 -7.56 14.40
C GLN A 464 -20.95 -7.06 12.95
N GLN A 465 -19.81 -6.84 12.27
CA GLN A 465 -19.79 -6.50 10.86
C GLN A 465 -20.35 -7.63 9.98
N PHE A 466 -19.93 -8.88 10.22
CA PHE A 466 -20.41 -10.05 9.46
C PHE A 466 -21.93 -10.28 9.62
N LEU A 467 -22.43 -10.10 10.84
CA LEU A 467 -23.86 -10.17 11.19
C LEU A 467 -24.66 -8.94 10.76
N GLN A 468 -24.00 -7.93 10.18
CA GLN A 468 -24.60 -6.68 9.73
C GLN A 468 -25.40 -5.99 10.85
N ILE A 469 -24.83 -5.92 12.05
CA ILE A 469 -25.53 -5.34 13.19
C ILE A 469 -25.75 -3.84 12.95
N ASN A 470 -27.00 -3.41 13.00
CA ASN A 470 -27.37 -2.01 12.76
C ASN A 470 -28.35 -1.50 13.83
N ARG A 471 -28.25 -0.20 14.12
CA ARG A 471 -29.16 0.48 15.06
C ARG A 471 -30.34 1.09 14.30
N TYR A 472 -31.55 0.76 14.73
CA TYR A 472 -32.79 1.37 14.22
C TYR A 472 -33.78 1.55 15.38
N ASN A 473 -34.29 2.78 15.56
CA ASN A 473 -35.13 3.19 16.68
C ASN A 473 -34.57 2.76 18.05
N ASP A 474 -33.29 3.04 18.27
CA ASP A 474 -32.54 2.68 19.50
C ASP A 474 -32.45 1.18 19.81
N ILE A 475 -32.81 0.32 18.86
CA ILE A 475 -32.71 -1.13 18.97
C ILE A 475 -31.60 -1.62 18.05
N LEU A 476 -30.75 -2.52 18.55
CA LEU A 476 -29.75 -3.23 17.74
C LEU A 476 -30.36 -4.48 17.11
N TRP A 477 -30.34 -4.53 15.79
CA TRP A 477 -30.81 -5.64 14.97
C TRP A 477 -29.63 -6.37 14.35
N PHE A 478 -29.76 -7.67 14.12
CA PHE A 478 -28.78 -8.46 13.37
C PHE A 478 -29.46 -9.19 12.22
N ASN A 479 -28.70 -9.46 11.15
CA ASN A 479 -29.22 -10.12 9.97
C ASN A 479 -29.40 -11.64 10.22
N ARG A 480 -30.61 -12.14 9.95
CA ARG A 480 -30.96 -13.56 10.11
C ARG A 480 -30.11 -14.48 9.25
N GLU A 481 -30.00 -14.19 7.96
CA GLU A 481 -29.27 -15.04 7.00
C GLU A 481 -27.78 -15.08 7.34
N ALA A 482 -27.23 -13.94 7.77
CA ALA A 482 -25.85 -13.85 8.22
C ALA A 482 -25.60 -14.70 9.48
N LEU A 483 -26.53 -14.71 10.43
CA LEU A 483 -26.44 -15.58 11.61
C LEU A 483 -26.55 -17.06 11.22
N ASP A 484 -27.52 -17.41 10.37
CA ASP A 484 -27.71 -18.79 9.90
C ASP A 484 -26.46 -19.31 9.17
N ASP A 485 -25.80 -18.46 8.38
CA ASP A 485 -24.56 -18.77 7.68
C ASP A 485 -23.38 -18.92 8.66
N LEU A 486 -23.21 -18.00 9.64
CA LEU A 486 -22.17 -18.12 10.67
C LEU A 486 -22.31 -19.41 11.47
N LEU A 487 -23.52 -19.72 11.95
CA LEU A 487 -23.79 -20.93 12.73
C LEU A 487 -23.58 -22.20 11.90
N TRP A 488 -23.87 -22.18 10.61
CA TRP A 488 -23.55 -23.28 9.71
C TRP A 488 -22.05 -23.48 9.59
N TRP A 489 -21.27 -22.41 9.42
CA TRP A 489 -19.82 -22.47 9.35
C TRP A 489 -19.18 -22.94 10.67
N LEU A 490 -19.70 -22.52 11.83
CA LEU A 490 -19.27 -23.04 13.12
C LEU A 490 -19.51 -24.55 13.22
N MET A 491 -20.65 -25.05 12.72
CA MET A 491 -20.89 -26.50 12.69
C MET A 491 -19.91 -27.24 11.76
N VAL A 492 -19.60 -26.69 10.59
CA VAL A 492 -18.58 -27.24 9.68
C VAL A 492 -17.21 -27.28 10.36
N LEU A 493 -16.85 -26.21 11.07
CA LEU A 493 -15.60 -26.10 11.82
C LEU A 493 -15.50 -27.16 12.91
N ALA A 494 -16.55 -27.33 13.72
CA ALA A 494 -16.61 -28.40 14.72
C ALA A 494 -16.52 -29.80 14.08
N ALA A 495 -17.17 -30.02 12.93
CA ALA A 495 -17.06 -31.27 12.19
C ALA A 495 -15.62 -31.57 11.76
N VAL A 496 -14.87 -30.56 11.30
CA VAL A 496 -13.46 -30.71 10.92
C VAL A 496 -12.58 -30.97 12.14
N GLU A 497 -12.65 -30.12 13.16
CA GLU A 497 -11.81 -30.23 14.37
C GLU A 497 -12.00 -31.58 15.07
N ILE A 498 -13.25 -31.94 15.39
CA ILE A 498 -13.57 -33.15 16.15
C ILE A 498 -13.22 -34.42 15.36
N SER A 499 -13.46 -34.43 14.04
CA SER A 499 -13.18 -35.60 13.20
C SER A 499 -11.71 -35.76 12.81
N SER A 500 -10.92 -34.70 12.95
CA SER A 500 -9.48 -34.71 12.66
C SER A 500 -8.62 -35.16 13.85
N ASP A 501 -9.17 -35.15 15.07
CA ASP A 501 -8.48 -35.52 16.31
C ASP A 501 -8.24 -37.04 16.37
N PRO A 502 -6.98 -37.52 16.21
CA PRO A 502 -6.68 -38.94 16.19
C PRO A 502 -6.77 -39.58 17.58
N GLN A 503 -6.74 -38.78 18.66
CA GLN A 503 -6.83 -39.28 20.03
C GLN A 503 -8.28 -39.46 20.48
N ARG A 504 -9.24 -38.93 19.73
CA ARG A 504 -10.66 -39.00 20.06
C ARG A 504 -11.31 -40.29 19.56
N PRO A 505 -11.89 -41.12 20.44
CA PRO A 505 -12.64 -42.29 20.01
C PRO A 505 -13.85 -41.91 19.15
N ALA A 506 -14.14 -42.68 18.10
CA ALA A 506 -15.21 -42.38 17.15
C ALA A 506 -16.60 -42.18 17.80
N HIS A 507 -16.92 -42.97 18.83
CA HIS A 507 -18.19 -42.84 19.56
C HIS A 507 -18.26 -41.54 20.38
N GLN A 508 -17.13 -41.04 20.89
CA GLN A 508 -17.06 -39.78 21.61
C GLN A 508 -17.17 -38.61 20.62
N GLY A 509 -16.49 -38.68 19.48
CA GLY A 509 -16.61 -37.68 18.42
C GLY A 509 -18.05 -37.52 17.92
N ALA A 510 -18.79 -38.63 17.73
CA ALA A 510 -20.21 -38.58 17.36
C ALA A 510 -21.07 -37.84 18.41
N ARG A 511 -20.85 -38.13 19.70
CA ARG A 511 -21.55 -37.43 20.81
C ARG A 511 -21.19 -35.95 20.87
N ASP A 512 -19.92 -35.60 20.73
CA ASP A 512 -19.48 -34.20 20.76
C ASP A 512 -20.11 -33.40 19.60
N LEU A 513 -20.28 -34.03 18.43
CA LEU A 513 -20.96 -33.42 17.28
C LEU A 513 -22.47 -33.24 17.52
N GLU A 514 -23.13 -34.20 18.19
CA GLU A 514 -24.52 -34.06 18.63
C GLU A 514 -24.68 -32.90 19.64
N ASP A 515 -23.76 -32.77 20.59
CA ASP A 515 -23.73 -31.66 21.56
C ASP A 515 -23.53 -30.30 20.87
N CYS A 516 -22.60 -30.23 19.89
CA CYS A 516 -22.37 -29.03 19.07
C CYS A 516 -23.64 -28.65 18.30
N TYR A 517 -24.28 -29.62 17.65
CA TYR A 517 -25.52 -29.38 16.92
C TYR A 517 -26.65 -28.91 17.85
N GLY A 518 -26.80 -29.53 19.02
CA GLY A 518 -27.76 -29.11 20.03
C GLY A 518 -27.53 -27.66 20.49
N THR A 519 -26.27 -27.24 20.62
CA THR A 519 -25.90 -25.85 20.91
C THR A 519 -26.31 -24.91 19.77
N ILE A 520 -26.00 -25.25 18.52
CA ILE A 520 -26.40 -24.47 17.34
C ILE A 520 -27.93 -24.33 17.26
N GLN A 521 -28.69 -25.39 17.51
CA GLN A 521 -30.16 -25.33 17.50
C GLN A 521 -30.71 -24.42 18.58
N ARG A 522 -30.17 -24.46 19.81
CA ARG A 522 -30.57 -23.54 20.89
C ARG A 522 -30.31 -22.08 20.51
N LEU A 523 -29.18 -21.79 19.86
CA LEU A 523 -28.87 -20.44 19.37
C LEU A 523 -29.86 -19.98 18.30
N LYS A 524 -30.21 -20.86 17.34
CA LYS A 524 -31.22 -20.57 16.30
C LYS A 524 -32.61 -20.32 16.89
N GLU A 525 -33.04 -21.15 17.85
CA GLU A 525 -34.31 -20.97 18.53
C GLU A 525 -34.35 -19.66 19.33
N ALA A 526 -33.27 -19.32 20.04
CA ALA A 526 -33.17 -18.06 20.77
C ALA A 526 -33.20 -16.86 19.83
N ALA A 527 -32.52 -16.92 18.68
CA ALA A 527 -32.55 -15.87 17.65
C ALA A 527 -33.96 -15.66 17.06
N LYS A 528 -34.70 -16.75 16.85
CA LYS A 528 -36.10 -16.67 16.41
C LYS A 528 -37.00 -16.05 17.48
N LYS A 529 -36.83 -16.45 18.75
CA LYS A 529 -37.59 -15.91 19.90
C LYS A 529 -37.27 -14.44 20.19
N SER A 530 -36.04 -14.00 19.92
CA SER A 530 -35.62 -12.61 20.12
C SER A 530 -36.17 -11.64 19.07
N GLY A 531 -36.77 -12.15 17.99
CA GLY A 531 -37.15 -11.35 16.83
C GLY A 531 -35.93 -10.70 16.16
N TYR A 532 -34.76 -11.34 16.23
CA TYR A 532 -33.50 -10.87 15.67
C TYR A 532 -32.97 -9.55 16.29
N GLN A 533 -33.31 -9.29 17.55
CA GLN A 533 -32.79 -8.18 18.34
C GLN A 533 -31.67 -8.66 19.26
N VAL A 534 -30.55 -7.95 19.29
CA VAL A 534 -29.34 -8.35 20.04
C VAL A 534 -29.62 -8.49 21.54
N GLU A 535 -30.27 -7.49 22.14
CA GLU A 535 -30.56 -7.48 23.58
C GLU A 535 -31.49 -8.62 24.00
N LYS A 536 -32.54 -8.88 23.20
CA LYS A 536 -33.48 -9.98 23.46
C LYS A 536 -32.83 -11.34 23.24
N LEU A 537 -31.87 -11.46 22.32
CA LEU A 537 -31.13 -12.70 22.10
C LEU A 537 -30.25 -13.03 23.32
N LEU A 538 -29.54 -12.03 23.84
CA LEU A 538 -28.75 -12.18 25.07
C LEU A 538 -29.65 -12.56 26.26
N ALA A 539 -30.83 -11.96 26.37
CA ALA A 539 -31.79 -12.27 27.43
C ALA A 539 -32.38 -13.69 27.28
N ALA A 540 -32.62 -14.18 26.07
CA ALA A 540 -33.22 -15.49 25.81
C ALA A 540 -32.29 -16.68 26.12
N LEU A 541 -31.00 -16.44 26.29
CA LEU A 541 -29.98 -17.47 26.56
C LEU A 541 -29.40 -17.41 27.99
N ARG A 542 -29.73 -16.37 28.76
CA ARG A 542 -29.45 -16.28 30.19
C ARG A 542 -30.50 -17.05 30.98
#